data_AF-A0A1D7XP55-F1
#
_entry.id   AF-A0A1D7XP55-F1
#
_cell.length_a   1.000
_cell.length_b   1.000
_cell.length_c   1.000
_cell.angle_alpha   90.00
_cell.angle_beta   90.00
_cell.angle_gamma   90.00
#
_symmetry.space_group_name_H-M   'P 1'
#
loop_
_entity.id
_entity.type
_entity.pdbx_description
1 polymer ?
#
loop_
_entity_poly.entity_id
_entity_poly.type
_entity_poly.pdbx_seq_one_letter_code
_entity_poly.pdbx_strand_id
1 'polypeptide(L)'
;MKKKSTGALNIKGGSKDPLSINFEDEIGVTLTSPTGLNLNAGGEIIIRTKNNINISAQSQILMTKRNTENGVSIEDEFHIKGNNVIKNGSCIETYAPFEEGDE
;
A
#
# COMPACT_ATOMS: atom_id res chain seq x y z
N MET A 1 22.99 29.93 18.50
CA MET A 1 23.22 28.46 18.65
C MET A 1 21.97 27.74 18.17
N LYS A 2 22.06 26.88 17.15
CA LYS A 2 20.91 26.07 16.68
C LYS A 2 20.66 24.96 17.71
N LYS A 3 19.49 24.96 18.37
CA LYS A 3 19.06 23.87 19.26
C LYS A 3 18.95 22.59 18.43
N LYS A 4 19.76 21.58 18.77
CA LYS A 4 19.59 20.20 18.31
C LYS A 4 18.38 19.65 19.06
N SER A 5 17.28 19.31 18.38
CA SER A 5 16.19 18.58 19.04
C SER A 5 16.74 17.22 19.47
N THR A 6 16.50 16.86 20.73
CA THR A 6 17.02 15.64 21.37
C THR A 6 16.08 14.43 21.19
N GLY A 7 15.12 14.48 20.26
CA GLY A 7 14.06 13.46 20.12
C GLY A 7 14.17 12.55 18.90
N ALA A 8 14.97 12.89 17.88
CA ALA A 8 14.93 12.16 16.62
C ALA A 8 16.02 11.07 16.49
N LEU A 9 15.62 9.81 16.29
CA LEU A 9 16.55 8.72 15.97
C LEU A 9 16.68 8.59 14.45
N ASN A 10 17.91 8.66 13.96
CA ASN A 10 18.22 8.61 12.53
C ASN A 10 19.21 7.47 12.23
N ILE A 11 18.85 6.59 11.30
CA ILE A 11 19.70 5.50 10.79
C ILE A 11 19.90 5.74 9.30
N LYS A 12 21.15 5.81 8.83
CA LYS A 12 21.49 6.03 7.41
C LYS A 12 22.52 5.02 6.94
N GLY A 13 22.37 4.54 5.72
CA GLY A 13 23.41 3.79 5.00
C GLY A 13 24.63 4.66 4.66
N GLY A 14 25.72 4.02 4.23
CA GLY A 14 26.98 4.70 3.92
C GLY A 14 27.15 5.16 2.46
N SER A 15 26.14 4.99 1.60
CA SER A 15 26.20 5.43 0.20
C SER A 15 25.98 6.94 0.05
N LYS A 16 26.29 7.47 -1.15
CA LYS A 16 26.04 8.88 -1.51
C LYS A 16 24.56 9.25 -1.40
N ASP A 17 23.69 8.35 -1.84
CA ASP A 17 22.24 8.43 -1.66
C ASP A 17 21.81 7.24 -0.78
N PRO A 18 21.69 7.43 0.55
CA PRO A 18 21.49 6.33 1.47
C PRO A 18 20.02 5.97 1.67
N LEU A 19 19.74 4.67 1.85
CA LEU A 19 18.56 4.21 2.58
C LEU A 19 18.59 4.86 3.97
N SER A 20 17.44 5.37 4.42
CA SER A 20 17.33 5.97 5.74
C SER A 20 16.03 5.60 6.46
N ILE A 21 16.13 5.55 7.79
CA ILE A 21 15.01 5.40 8.71
C ILE A 21 15.12 6.52 9.74
N ASN A 22 14.01 7.20 9.97
CA ASN A 22 13.95 8.32 10.88
C ASN A 22 12.72 8.21 11.78
N PHE A 23 12.90 8.48 13.07
CA PHE A 23 11.86 8.45 14.09
C PHE A 23 11.75 9.86 14.68
N GLU A 24 10.59 10.49 14.53
CA GLU A 24 10.30 11.83 15.03
C GLU A 24 8.94 11.86 15.71
N ASP A 25 8.81 12.47 16.89
CA ASP A 25 7.55 12.48 17.65
C ASP A 25 6.39 13.15 16.89
N GLU A 26 6.68 14.20 16.11
CA GLU A 26 5.66 14.97 15.37
C GLU A 26 5.19 14.29 14.08
N ILE A 27 6.01 13.41 13.49
CA ILE A 27 5.77 12.82 12.15
C ILE A 27 5.58 11.29 12.23
N GLY A 28 6.23 10.63 13.18
CA GLY A 28 6.31 9.18 13.31
C GLY A 28 7.57 8.59 12.68
N VAL A 29 7.42 7.46 12.00
CA VAL A 29 8.53 6.73 11.37
C VAL A 29 8.52 6.92 9.85
N THR A 30 9.65 7.38 9.31
CA THR A 30 9.84 7.57 7.86
C THR A 30 10.93 6.62 7.35
N LEU A 31 10.59 5.80 6.36
CA LEU A 31 11.55 4.99 5.60
C LEU A 31 11.72 5.60 4.21
N THR A 32 12.95 5.87 3.80
CA THR A 32 13.25 6.46 2.49
C THR A 32 14.31 5.64 1.78
N SER A 33 13.96 5.14 0.59
CA SER A 33 14.88 4.41 -0.30
C SER A 33 15.01 5.13 -1.65
N PRO A 34 16.23 5.36 -2.16
CA PRO A 34 16.45 6.03 -3.44
C PRO A 34 16.05 5.19 -4.65
N THR A 35 16.07 3.85 -4.54
CA THR A 35 15.77 2.94 -5.65
C THR A 35 14.45 2.20 -5.49
N GLY A 36 14.01 1.98 -4.24
CA GLY A 36 12.77 1.29 -3.94
C GLY A 36 12.78 0.63 -2.56
N LEU A 37 11.61 0.43 -1.99
CA LEU A 37 11.43 -0.25 -0.70
C LEU A 37 10.69 -1.57 -0.92
N ASN A 38 11.28 -2.69 -0.50
CA ASN A 38 10.67 -4.01 -0.61
C ASN A 38 10.47 -4.60 0.80
N LEU A 39 9.21 -4.87 1.16
CA LEU A 39 8.83 -5.46 2.43
C LEU A 39 8.43 -6.93 2.19
N ASN A 40 9.16 -7.87 2.80
CA ASN A 40 8.88 -9.30 2.70
C ASN A 40 8.72 -9.88 4.10
N ALA A 41 7.71 -10.72 4.29
CA ALA A 41 7.49 -11.46 5.52
C ALA A 41 7.19 -12.92 5.18
N GLY A 42 7.59 -13.85 6.05
CA GLY A 42 7.22 -15.27 5.90
C GLY A 42 5.74 -15.55 6.24
N GLY A 43 5.11 -14.63 6.98
CA GLY A 43 3.67 -14.64 7.28
C GLY A 43 2.97 -13.47 6.59
N GLU A 44 2.67 -12.43 7.35
CA GLU A 44 1.81 -11.31 6.92
C GLU A 44 2.52 -9.95 7.05
N ILE A 45 2.12 -9.00 6.21
CA ILE A 45 2.39 -7.57 6.38
C ILE A 45 1.05 -6.85 6.56
N ILE A 46 0.83 -6.27 7.75
CA ILE A 46 -0.40 -5.55 8.09
C ILE A 46 -0.13 -4.05 8.12
N ILE A 47 -0.91 -3.28 7.37
CA ILE A 47 -0.96 -1.82 7.49
C ILE A 47 -2.38 -1.46 7.98
N ARG A 48 -2.49 -1.00 9.22
CA ARG A 48 -3.78 -0.68 9.86
C ARG A 48 -3.67 0.63 10.62
N THR A 49 -4.70 1.47 10.49
CA THR A 49 -4.83 2.74 11.22
C THR A 49 -6.31 3.06 11.44
N LYS A 50 -6.62 3.88 12.45
CA LYS A 50 -7.99 4.36 12.70
C LYS A 50 -8.39 5.53 11.79
N ASN A 51 -7.42 6.19 11.17
CA ASN A 51 -7.67 7.39 10.37
C ASN A 51 -7.76 7.03 8.88
N ASN A 52 -6.65 7.14 8.16
CA ASN A 52 -6.57 6.81 6.75
C ASN A 52 -5.16 6.31 6.40
N ILE A 53 -5.09 5.46 5.38
CA ILE A 53 -3.86 5.07 4.71
C ILE A 53 -3.83 5.85 3.39
N ASN A 54 -2.83 6.70 3.20
CA ASN A 54 -2.63 7.43 1.95
C ASN A 54 -1.52 6.78 1.14
N ILE A 55 -1.85 6.28 -0.06
CA ILE A 55 -0.89 5.73 -1.01
C ILE A 55 -0.85 6.67 -2.21
N SER A 56 0.24 7.45 -2.29
CA SER A 56 0.48 8.37 -3.40
C SER A 56 1.52 7.78 -4.35
N ALA A 57 1.15 7.64 -5.63
CA ALA A 57 2.05 7.18 -6.70
C ALA A 57 2.02 8.18 -7.85
N GLN A 58 3.16 8.42 -8.49
CA GLN A 58 3.25 9.35 -9.63
C GLN A 58 2.51 8.83 -10.88
N SER A 59 2.37 7.51 -11.01
CA SER A 59 1.80 6.88 -12.20
C SER A 59 0.73 5.85 -11.86
N GLN A 60 1.09 4.77 -11.17
CA GLN A 60 0.18 3.64 -10.95
C GLN A 60 0.40 2.99 -9.58
N ILE A 61 -0.68 2.47 -9.01
CA ILE A 61 -0.66 1.46 -7.95
C ILE A 61 -0.98 0.12 -8.61
N LEU A 62 -0.07 -0.85 -8.52
CA LEU A 62 -0.23 -2.19 -9.08
C LEU A 62 -0.36 -3.20 -7.94
N MET A 63 -1.45 -3.99 -7.96
CA MET A 63 -1.66 -5.11 -7.05
C MET A 63 -1.66 -6.40 -7.87
N THR A 64 -0.62 -7.22 -7.68
CA THR A 64 -0.41 -8.44 -8.48
C THR A 64 -0.36 -9.66 -7.57
N LYS A 65 -1.16 -10.69 -7.87
CA LYS A 65 -1.01 -12.01 -7.24
C LYS A 65 0.18 -12.76 -7.84
N ARG A 66 0.96 -13.47 -7.02
CA ARG A 66 1.89 -14.50 -7.51
C ARG A 66 1.26 -15.88 -7.30
N ASN A 67 1.54 -16.84 -8.19
CA ASN A 67 1.04 -18.23 -8.39
C ASN A 67 0.50 -19.04 -7.17
N THR A 68 -0.39 -18.47 -6.37
CA THR A 68 -1.04 -19.07 -5.20
C THR A 68 -2.56 -18.90 -5.32
N GLU A 69 -3.32 -19.67 -4.55
CA GLU A 69 -4.79 -19.69 -4.55
C GLU A 69 -5.45 -18.45 -3.92
N ASN A 70 -4.65 -17.53 -3.38
CA ASN A 70 -5.14 -16.32 -2.73
C ASN A 70 -5.52 -15.21 -3.73
N GLY A 71 -6.45 -14.34 -3.33
CA GLY A 71 -6.97 -13.23 -4.13
C GLY A 71 -6.68 -11.84 -3.55
N VAL A 72 -7.14 -10.81 -4.27
CA VAL A 72 -7.28 -9.45 -3.74
C VAL A 72 -8.76 -9.28 -3.38
N SER A 73 -9.04 -8.86 -2.15
CA SER A 73 -10.39 -8.51 -1.69
C SER A 73 -10.44 -7.03 -1.35
N ILE A 74 -11.52 -6.36 -1.74
CA ILE A 74 -11.91 -5.04 -1.26
C ILE A 74 -13.29 -5.22 -0.64
N GLU A 75 -13.41 -4.92 0.64
CA GLU A 75 -14.66 -5.00 1.38
C GLU A 75 -15.32 -3.61 1.44
N ASP A 76 -16.64 -3.58 1.57
CA ASP A 76 -17.49 -2.40 1.56
C ASP A 76 -17.57 -1.66 0.21
N GLU A 77 -16.93 -0.50 0.07
CA GLU A 77 -17.12 0.40 -1.08
C GLU A 77 -15.80 0.82 -1.73
N PHE A 78 -15.80 0.88 -3.07
CA PHE A 78 -14.66 1.35 -3.86
C PHE A 78 -15.04 2.55 -4.73
N HIS A 79 -14.32 3.66 -4.56
CA HIS A 79 -14.55 4.91 -5.27
C HIS A 79 -13.32 5.32 -6.08
N ILE A 80 -13.49 5.50 -7.39
CA ILE A 80 -12.47 6.10 -8.26
C ILE A 80 -12.84 7.56 -8.50
N LYS A 81 -12.01 8.48 -7.99
CA LYS A 81 -12.11 9.92 -8.27
C LYS A 81 -11.01 10.30 -9.26
N GLY A 82 -11.37 10.45 -10.54
CA GLY A 82 -10.43 10.83 -11.58
C GLY A 82 -11.10 11.72 -12.63
N ASN A 83 -10.33 12.62 -13.24
CA ASN A 83 -10.82 13.49 -14.32
C ASN A 83 -11.12 12.70 -15.61
N ASN A 84 -10.52 11.52 -15.76
CA ASN A 84 -10.70 10.62 -16.91
C ASN A 84 -11.08 9.22 -16.40
N VAL A 85 -12.19 8.68 -16.89
CA VAL A 85 -12.61 7.28 -16.64
C VAL A 85 -11.96 6.40 -17.70
N ILE A 86 -11.24 5.34 -17.30
CA ILE A 86 -10.76 4.33 -18.25
C ILE A 86 -11.96 3.51 -18.71
N LYS A 87 -12.30 3.66 -19.99
CA LYS A 87 -13.51 3.10 -20.64
C LYS A 87 -13.61 1.56 -20.62
N ASN A 88 -12.55 0.86 -20.22
CA ASN A 88 -12.43 -0.62 -20.23
C ASN A 88 -12.18 -1.22 -18.84
N GLY A 89 -12.80 -0.69 -17.78
CA GLY A 89 -12.85 -1.41 -16.50
C GLY A 89 -13.90 -2.51 -16.58
N SER A 90 -13.48 -3.79 -16.61
CA SER A 90 -14.41 -4.92 -16.46
C SER A 90 -14.30 -5.48 -15.04
N CYS A 91 -15.40 -5.42 -14.28
CA CYS A 91 -15.61 -6.26 -13.12
C CYS A 91 -16.52 -7.41 -13.56
N ILE A 92 -16.05 -8.65 -13.47
CA ILE A 92 -16.87 -9.83 -13.77
C ILE A 92 -17.12 -10.53 -12.45
N GLU A 93 -18.35 -10.44 -11.97
CA GLU A 93 -18.83 -11.26 -10.87
C GLU A 93 -19.36 -12.58 -11.43
N THR A 94 -18.82 -13.70 -10.95
CA THR A 94 -19.28 -15.03 -11.31
C THR A 94 -20.31 -15.49 -10.29
N TYR A 95 -21.56 -15.71 -10.73
CA TYR A 95 -22.61 -16.29 -9.90
C TYR A 95 -22.70 -17.80 -10.15
N ALA A 96 -23.14 -18.55 -9.14
CA ALA A 96 -23.49 -19.96 -9.35
C ALA A 96 -24.61 -20.06 -10.40
N PRO A 97 -24.65 -21.13 -11.21
CA PRO A 97 -25.77 -21.39 -12.12
C PRO A 97 -27.10 -21.39 -11.35
N PHE A 98 -28.15 -20.84 -11.95
CA PHE A 98 -29.49 -20.99 -11.43
C PHE A 98 -29.88 -22.48 -11.52
N GLU A 99 -30.15 -23.12 -10.38
CA GLU A 99 -30.79 -24.43 -10.36
C GLU A 99 -32.28 -24.20 -10.66
N GLU A 100 -32.76 -24.61 -11.84
CA GLU A 100 -34.20 -24.74 -12.07
C GLU A 100 -34.74 -25.75 -11.04
N GLY A 101 -35.61 -25.29 -10.15
CA GLY A 101 -36.31 -26.18 -9.24
C GLY A 101 -37.19 -27.13 -10.05
N ASP A 102 -37.12 -28.42 -9.74
CA ASP A 102 -38.03 -29.43 -10.29
C ASP A 102 -39.47 -29.08 -9.85
N GLU A 103 -40.29 -28.53 -10.77
CA GLU A 103 -41.76 -28.41 -10.61
C GLU A 103 -42.46 -29.77 -10.75
#